data_AF-A0A1Y2SN54-F1
#
_entry.id   AF-A0A1Y2SN54-F1
#
_cell.length_a   1.000
_cell.length_b   1.000
_cell.length_c   1.000
_cell.angle_alpha   90.00
_cell.angle_beta   90.00
_cell.angle_gamma   90.00
#
_symmetry.space_group_name_H-M   'P 1'
#
loop_
_entity.id
_entity.type
_entity.pdbx_description
1 polymer ?
#
loop_
_entity_poly.entity_id
_entity_poly.type
_entity_poly.pdbx_seq_one_letter_code
_entity_poly.pdbx_strand_id
1 'polypeptide(L)'
;MPMMTVRNIPDEVHRALRVRAALHGRSTEAEVRAILAESVKMDGRIKLGSMLADIGRQAQLTDEDIAIIDQVRDNTPANPVSFE
;
A
#
# COMPACT_ATOMS: atom_id res chain seq x y z
N MET A 1 5.76 6.17 13.78
CA MET A 1 4.89 6.71 12.71
C MET A 1 5.78 7.45 11.72
N PRO A 2 5.64 7.24 10.41
CA PRO A 2 6.39 8.02 9.43
C PRO A 2 5.99 9.50 9.53
N MET A 3 6.95 10.41 9.42
CA MET A 3 6.75 11.86 9.46
C MET A 3 7.21 12.45 8.13
N MET A 4 6.40 13.36 7.56
CA MET A 4 6.71 14.06 6.32
C MET A 4 6.48 15.56 6.52
N THR A 5 7.44 16.37 6.06
CA THR A 5 7.32 17.84 6.06
C THR A 5 7.29 18.33 4.62
N VAL A 6 6.24 19.05 4.24
CA VAL A 6 6.14 19.71 2.94
C VAL A 6 6.45 21.19 3.14
N ARG A 7 7.49 21.69 2.47
CA ARG A 7 7.95 23.08 2.59
C ARG A 7 7.42 23.91 1.42
N ASN A 8 7.34 25.23 1.63
CA ASN A 8 6.98 26.22 0.61
C ASN A 8 5.60 25.98 -0.04
N ILE A 9 4.59 25.65 0.76
CA ILE A 9 3.20 25.55 0.29
C ILE A 9 2.68 26.98 0.06
N PRO A 10 2.14 27.31 -1.13
CA PRO A 10 1.50 28.60 -1.36
C PRO A 10 0.37 28.86 -0.36
N ASP A 11 0.25 30.09 0.14
CA ASP A 11 -0.74 30.44 1.18
C ASP A 11 -2.18 30.12 0.76
N GLU A 12 -2.49 30.28 -0.53
CA GLU A 12 -3.79 29.92 -1.10
C GLU A 12 -4.11 28.43 -0.95
N VAL A 13 -3.12 27.56 -1.14
CA VAL A 13 -3.26 26.10 -1.02
C VAL A 13 -3.45 25.72 0.44
N HIS A 14 -2.66 26.33 1.35
CA HIS A 14 -2.81 26.09 2.78
C HIS A 14 -4.19 26.53 3.28
N ARG A 15 -4.70 27.68 2.82
CA ARG A 15 -6.04 28.15 3.16
C ARG A 15 -7.13 27.22 2.62
N ALA A 16 -7.01 26.79 1.36
CA ALA A 16 -7.95 25.86 0.75
C ALA A 16 -8.01 24.52 1.50
N LEU A 17 -6.84 23.97 1.88
CA LEU A 17 -6.75 22.75 2.69
C LEU A 17 -7.43 22.91 4.05
N ARG A 18 -7.24 24.05 4.73
CA ARG A 18 -7.88 24.34 6.02
C ARG A 18 -9.41 24.40 5.90
N VAL A 19 -9.93 25.05 4.85
CA VAL A 19 -11.38 25.10 4.59
C VAL A 19 -11.93 23.71 4.31
N ARG A 20 -11.25 22.93 3.44
CA ARG A 20 -11.64 21.56 3.12
C ARG A 20 -11.65 20.64 4.35
N ALA A 21 -10.64 20.76 5.21
CA ALA A 21 -10.57 20.02 6.46
C ALA A 21 -11.75 20.35 7.39
N ALA A 22 -12.11 21.62 7.52
CA ALA A 22 -13.27 22.05 8.31
C ALA A 22 -14.59 21.49 7.75
N LEU A 23 -14.76 21.48 6.42
CA LEU A 23 -15.93 20.89 5.77
C LEU A 23 -16.06 19.38 6.06
N HIS A 24 -14.93 18.67 6.16
CA HIS A 24 -14.90 17.24 6.47
C HIS A 24 -14.88 16.93 7.98
N GLY A 25 -14.90 17.96 8.85
CA GLY A 25 -14.82 17.76 10.31
C GLY A 25 -13.49 17.16 10.78
N ARG A 26 -12.39 17.44 10.07
CA ARG A 26 -11.05 16.89 10.33
C ARG A 26 -10.04 18.00 10.60
N SER A 27 -8.91 17.66 11.22
CA SER A 27 -7.76 18.56 11.26
C SER A 27 -7.13 18.68 9.88
N THR A 28 -6.41 19.79 9.61
CA THR A 28 -5.71 19.99 8.33
C THR A 28 -4.73 18.85 8.04
N GLU A 29 -4.02 18.36 9.06
CA GLU A 29 -3.09 17.22 8.89
C GLU A 29 -3.83 15.92 8.55
N ALA A 30 -4.98 15.66 9.19
CA ALA A 30 -5.80 14.49 8.89
C ALA A 30 -6.37 14.55 7.46
N GLU A 31 -6.72 15.74 6.98
CA GLU A 31 -7.18 15.94 5.60
C GLU A 31 -6.03 15.74 4.59
N VAL A 32 -4.85 16.29 4.84
CA VAL A 32 -3.67 16.06 3.99
C VAL A 32 -3.32 14.58 3.92
N ARG A 33 -3.37 13.87 5.06
CA ARG A 33 -3.15 12.43 5.10
C ARG A 33 -4.19 11.65 4.29
N ALA A 34 -5.46 12.07 4.35
CA ALA A 34 -6.53 11.45 3.58
C ALA A 34 -6.33 11.65 2.07
N ILE A 35 -6.00 12.86 1.63
CA ILE A 35 -5.71 13.20 0.22
C ILE A 35 -4.54 12.36 -0.29
N LEU A 36 -3.45 12.26 0.48
CA LEU A 36 -2.30 11.45 0.10
C LEU A 36 -2.66 9.97 0.02
N ALA A 37 -3.41 9.45 0.99
CA ALA A 37 -3.85 8.06 0.98
C ALA A 37 -4.74 7.76 -0.24
N GLU A 38 -5.63 8.68 -0.61
CA GLU A 38 -6.48 8.57 -1.78
C GLU A 38 -5.66 8.65 -3.09
N SER A 39 -4.70 9.57 -3.18
CA SER A 39 -3.88 9.72 -4.39
C SER A 39 -2.92 8.55 -4.64
N VAL A 40 -2.44 7.88 -3.58
CA VAL A 40 -1.58 6.69 -3.73
C VAL A 40 -2.36 5.38 -3.78
N LYS A 41 -3.62 5.37 -3.34
CA LYS A 41 -4.52 4.25 -3.60
C LYS A 41 -4.90 4.28 -5.07
N MET A 42 -4.06 3.68 -5.91
CA MET A 42 -4.48 3.31 -7.26
C MET A 42 -5.68 2.37 -7.13
N ASP A 43 -6.88 2.86 -7.46
CA ASP A 43 -8.07 2.05 -7.67
C ASP A 43 -7.74 1.01 -8.74
N GLY A 44 -7.41 -0.21 -8.31
CA GLY A 44 -6.93 -1.27 -9.18
C GLY A 44 -5.62 -1.92 -8.76
N ARG A 45 -4.95 -1.47 -7.69
CA ARG A 45 -3.82 -2.22 -7.14
C ARG A 45 -4.32 -3.54 -6.56
N ILE A 46 -4.19 -4.60 -7.34
CA ILE A 46 -4.47 -5.96 -6.91
C ILE A 46 -3.54 -6.25 -5.73
N LYS A 47 -4.13 -6.46 -4.55
CA LYS A 47 -3.40 -6.94 -3.38
C LYS A 47 -3.08 -8.42 -3.61
N LEU A 48 -2.15 -8.71 -4.53
CA LEU A 48 -1.88 -10.06 -4.99
C LEU A 48 -1.63 -11.03 -3.84
N GLY A 49 -0.84 -10.62 -2.83
CA GLY A 49 -0.63 -11.44 -1.63
C GLY A 49 -1.91 -11.71 -0.84
N SER A 50 -2.81 -10.73 -0.70
CA SER A 50 -4.11 -10.94 -0.05
C SER A 50 -5.02 -11.86 -0.85
N MET A 51 -5.07 -11.67 -2.19
CA MET A 51 -5.83 -12.51 -3.09
C MET A 51 -5.35 -13.96 -3.07
N LEU A 52 -4.02 -14.19 -3.11
CA LEU A 52 -3.44 -15.53 -2.99
C LEU A 52 -3.77 -16.15 -1.62
N ALA A 53 -3.73 -15.37 -0.54
CA ALA A 53 -4.12 -15.84 0.78
C ALA A 53 -5.62 -16.19 0.87
N ASP A 54 -6.49 -15.44 0.20
CA ASP A 54 -7.92 -15.75 0.08
C ASP A 54 -8.14 -17.08 -0.66
N ILE A 55 -7.45 -17.28 -1.78
CA ILE A 55 -7.51 -18.55 -2.54
C ILE A 55 -7.04 -19.72 -1.67
N GLY A 56 -5.93 -19.56 -0.95
CA GLY A 56 -5.44 -20.62 -0.05
C GLY A 56 -6.41 -20.96 1.06
N ARG A 57 -7.08 -19.96 1.66
CA ARG A 57 -8.14 -20.19 2.65
C ARG A 57 -9.35 -20.92 2.06
N GLN A 58 -9.79 -20.54 0.85
CA GLN A 58 -10.90 -21.20 0.17
C GLN A 58 -10.58 -22.66 -0.18
N ALA A 59 -9.34 -22.93 -0.54
CA ALA A 59 -8.84 -24.28 -0.81
C ALA A 59 -8.53 -25.08 0.47
N GLN A 60 -8.65 -24.49 1.66
CA GLN A 60 -8.31 -25.10 2.96
C GLN A 60 -6.87 -25.63 3.01
N LEU A 61 -5.93 -24.94 2.35
CA LEU A 61 -4.52 -25.33 2.37
C LEU A 61 -4.01 -25.42 3.82
N THR A 62 -3.40 -26.55 4.15
CA THR A 62 -2.74 -26.76 5.43
C THR A 62 -1.24 -26.52 5.35
N ASP A 63 -0.58 -26.49 6.50
CA ASP A 63 0.88 -26.37 6.55
C ASP A 63 1.57 -27.59 5.91
N GLU A 64 0.94 -28.77 5.95
CA GLU A 64 1.43 -29.96 5.24
C GLU A 64 1.39 -29.79 3.72
N ASP A 65 0.32 -29.20 3.17
CA ASP A 65 0.23 -28.90 1.73
C ASP A 65 1.34 -27.94 1.28
N ILE A 66 1.62 -26.93 2.12
CA ILE A 66 2.70 -25.96 1.86
C ILE A 66 4.06 -26.64 1.94
N ALA A 67 4.27 -27.54 2.90
CA ALA A 67 5.53 -28.28 3.05
C ALA A 67 5.84 -29.16 1.83
N ILE A 68 4.82 -29.73 1.19
CA ILE A 68 4.98 -30.50 -0.06
C ILE A 68 5.46 -29.59 -1.20
N ILE A 69 4.88 -28.39 -1.32
CA ILE A 69 5.27 -27.40 -2.34
C ILE A 69 6.72 -26.96 -2.13
N ASP A 70 7.14 -26.70 -0.89
CA ASP A 70 8.50 -26.28 -0.58
C ASP A 70 9.54 -27.39 -0.86
N GLN A 71 9.17 -28.67 -0.76
CA GLN A 71 10.06 -29.79 -1.11
C GLN A 71 10.39 -29.86 -2.60
N VAL A 72 9.45 -29.49 -3.48
CA VAL A 72 9.64 -29.52 -4.94
C VAL A 72 10.12 -28.17 -5.50
N ARG A 73 10.11 -27.12 -4.67
CA ARG A 73 10.47 -25.76 -5.09
C ARG A 73 11.96 -25.67 -5.42
N ASP A 74 12.26 -25.11 -6.58
CA ASP A 74 13.62 -24.71 -6.92
C ASP A 74 14.06 -23.55 -6.01
N ASN A 75 15.10 -23.78 -5.21
CA ASN A 75 15.69 -22.81 -4.31
C ASN A 75 16.93 -22.13 -4.91
N THR A 76 17.23 -22.37 -6.19
CA THR A 76 18.27 -21.68 -6.92
C THR A 76 17.97 -20.17 -6.91
N PRO A 77 18.87 -19.33 -6.37
CA PRO A 77 18.67 -17.89 -6.37
C PRO A 77 18.49 -17.38 -7.80
N ALA A 78 17.58 -16.41 -7.98
CA ALA A 78 17.41 -15.78 -9.27
C ALA A 78 18.72 -15.10 -9.70
N ASN A 79 19.10 -15.28 -10.97
CA ASN A 79 20.21 -14.52 -11.53
C ASN A 79 19.86 -13.03 -11.55
N PRO A 80 20.75 -12.14 -11.08
CA PRO A 80 20.52 -10.71 -11.14
C PRO A 80 20.36 -10.26 -12.59
N VAL A 81 19.42 -9.35 -12.84
CA VAL A 81 19.27 -8.72 -14.15
C VAL A 81 20.50 -7.85 -14.41
N SER A 82 21.25 -8.15 -15.47
CA SER A 82 22.27 -7.25 -16.00
C SER A 82 21.58 -6.12 -16.76
N PHE A 83 22.01 -4.88 -16.52
CA PHE A 83 21.49 -3.69 -17.19
C PHE A 83 22.54 -3.03 -18.11
N GLU A 84 23.56 -3.79 -18.57
CA GLU A 84 24.50 -3.31 -19.59
C GLU A 84 23.83 -2.98 -20.92
#